data_AF-A0A1V4ZAG6-F1
#
_entry.id   AF-A0A1V4ZAG6-F1
#
_cell.length_a   1.000
_cell.length_b   1.000
_cell.length_c   1.000
_cell.angle_alpha   90.00
_cell.angle_beta   90.00
_cell.angle_gamma   90.00
#
_symmetry.space_group_name_H-M   'P 1'
#
loop_
_entity.id
_entity.type
_entity.pdbx_description
1 polymer ?
#
loop_
_entity_poly.entity_id
_entity_poly.type
_entity_poly.pdbx_seq_one_letter_code
_entity_poly.pdbx_strand_id
1 'polypeptide(L)'
;MKPPQYEEMDKGRQKAIPEAFERFAAPLGKYHLVTIPPVKHPQGWCGPIPRPVFEVRDMGGNELVAEFYCNGNYNLYQDDFRPIYDQMVPMIEEAGQRAYLHFLEEYERRRQA
;
A
#
# COMPACT_ATOMS: atom_id res chain seq x y z
N MET A 1 3.63 -17.24 10.96
CA MET A 1 4.31 -15.94 10.78
C MET A 1 4.66 -15.79 9.30
N LYS A 2 4.39 -14.64 8.68
CA LYS A 2 4.89 -14.33 7.33
C LYS A 2 6.41 -14.12 7.46
N PRO A 3 7.24 -14.59 6.51
CA PRO A 3 8.67 -14.33 6.56
C PRO A 3 8.98 -12.82 6.64
N PRO A 4 9.98 -12.37 7.43
CA PRO A 4 10.23 -10.96 7.75
C PRO A 4 10.45 -10.08 6.51
N GLN A 5 11.00 -10.64 5.44
CA GLN A 5 11.17 -9.95 4.16
C GLN A 5 9.84 -9.46 3.55
N TYR A 6 8.74 -10.18 3.78
CA TYR A 6 7.42 -9.75 3.30
C TYR A 6 6.78 -8.69 4.18
N GLU A 7 7.19 -8.57 5.45
CA GLU A 7 6.75 -7.48 6.31
C GLU A 7 7.40 -6.16 5.85
N GLU A 8 8.68 -6.18 5.49
CA GLU A 8 9.37 -5.03 4.90
C GLU A 8 8.79 -4.64 3.53
N MET A 9 8.42 -5.63 2.72
CA MET A 9 7.69 -5.40 1.47
C MET A 9 6.36 -4.69 1.71
N ASP A 10 5.60 -5.13 2.71
CA ASP A 10 4.32 -4.52 3.09
C ASP A 10 4.54 -3.07 3.61
N LYS A 11 5.60 -2.81 4.39
CA LYS A 11 5.99 -1.47 4.86
C LYS A 11 6.37 -0.53 3.70
N GLY A 12 7.12 -1.05 2.73
CA GLY A 12 7.48 -0.31 1.52
C GLY A 12 6.25 0.19 0.76
N ARG A 13 5.27 -0.70 0.57
CA ARG A 13 3.98 -0.34 -0.07
C ARG A 13 3.16 0.63 0.79
N GLN A 14 3.08 0.40 2.10
CA GLN A 14 2.35 1.28 3.02
C GLN A 14 2.81 2.73 2.92
N LYS A 15 4.12 2.95 2.75
CA LYS A 15 4.68 4.29 2.54
C LYS A 15 4.38 4.83 1.14
N ALA A 16 4.51 3.99 0.12
CA ALA A 16 4.39 4.42 -1.28
C ALA A 16 2.96 4.72 -1.74
N ILE A 17 1.94 4.10 -1.15
CA ILE A 17 0.53 4.33 -1.52
C ILE A 17 0.14 5.82 -1.39
N PRO A 18 0.30 6.48 -0.22
CA PRO A 18 -0.02 7.91 -0.10
C PRO A 18 0.87 8.79 -0.98
N GLU A 19 2.15 8.43 -1.16
CA GLU A 19 3.07 9.18 -2.04
C GLU A 19 2.63 9.10 -3.52
N ALA A 20 2.20 7.93 -3.98
CA ALA A 20 1.69 7.73 -5.33
C ALA A 20 0.37 8.49 -5.54
N PHE A 21 -0.52 8.49 -4.54
CA PHE A 21 -1.75 9.26 -4.57
C PHE A 21 -1.46 10.77 -4.69
N GLU A 22 -0.59 11.29 -3.82
CA GLU A 22 -0.20 12.71 -3.81
C GLU A 22 0.43 13.13 -5.14
N ARG A 23 1.16 12.23 -5.78
CA ARG A 23 1.84 12.50 -7.05
C ARG A 23 0.91 12.48 -8.25
N PHE A 24 -0.01 11.53 -8.33
CA PHE A 24 -0.77 11.25 -9.56
C PHE A 24 -2.26 11.62 -9.48
N ALA A 25 -2.87 11.50 -8.30
CA ALA A 25 -4.32 11.69 -8.11
C ALA A 25 -4.66 13.05 -7.48
N ALA A 26 -3.97 13.44 -6.40
CA ALA A 26 -4.24 14.67 -5.66
C ALA A 26 -4.20 15.95 -6.53
N PRO A 27 -3.26 16.11 -7.49
CA PRO A 27 -3.19 17.33 -8.32
C PRO A 27 -4.41 17.53 -9.22
N LEU A 28 -5.20 16.47 -9.46
CA LEU A 28 -6.42 16.56 -10.27
C LEU A 28 -7.59 17.17 -9.50
N GLY A 29 -7.52 17.21 -8.16
CA GLY A 29 -8.57 17.78 -7.30
C GLY A 29 -9.91 17.03 -7.32
N LYS A 30 -9.98 15.87 -7.97
CA LYS A 30 -11.20 15.05 -8.13
C LYS A 30 -11.34 13.95 -7.08
N TYR A 31 -10.24 13.57 -6.46
CA TYR A 31 -10.18 12.42 -5.57
C TYR A 31 -9.58 12.81 -4.23
N HIS A 32 -9.92 12.06 -3.18
CA HIS A 32 -9.26 12.13 -1.88
C HIS A 32 -8.91 10.71 -1.38
N LEU A 33 -7.92 10.65 -0.50
CA LEU A 33 -7.41 9.40 0.06
C LEU A 33 -7.88 9.25 1.51
N VAL A 34 -8.55 8.14 1.81
CA VAL A 34 -8.94 7.74 3.16
C VAL A 34 -8.03 6.61 3.62
N THR A 35 -7.39 6.80 4.78
CA THR A 35 -6.60 5.73 5.42
C THR A 35 -7.44 5.07 6.50
N ILE A 36 -7.81 3.80 6.28
CA ILE A 36 -8.49 2.98 7.27
C ILE A 36 -7.41 2.34 8.15
N PRO A 37 -7.39 2.64 9.47
CA PRO A 37 -6.38 2.09 10.36
C PRO A 37 -6.55 0.57 10.50
N PRO A 38 -5.45 -0.15 10.79
CA PRO A 38 -5.54 -1.58 11.07
C PRO A 38 -6.48 -1.87 12.24
N VAL A 39 -7.37 -2.85 12.06
CA VAL A 39 -8.18 -3.38 13.16
C VAL A 39 -7.29 -4.19 14.08
N LYS A 40 -7.04 -3.68 15.29
CA LYS A 40 -6.40 -4.47 16.36
C LYS A 40 -7.43 -5.47 16.89
N HIS A 41 -7.20 -6.76 16.71
CA HIS A 41 -8.04 -7.77 17.33
C HIS A 41 -7.89 -7.69 18.86
N PRO A 42 -8.97 -7.40 19.62
CA PRO A 42 -8.89 -7.17 21.06
C PRO A 42 -8.51 -8.44 21.86
N GLN A 43 -8.57 -9.62 21.26
CA GLN A 43 -8.39 -10.90 21.94
C GLN A 43 -6.99 -11.53 21.78
N GLY A 44 -6.01 -10.82 21.21
CA GLY A 44 -4.64 -11.33 21.10
C GLY A 44 -4.47 -12.58 20.22
N TRP A 45 -5.45 -12.85 19.35
CA TRP A 45 -5.38 -13.96 18.41
C TRP A 45 -4.21 -13.73 17.44
N CYS A 46 -3.45 -14.79 17.15
CA CYS A 46 -2.45 -14.80 16.09
C CYS A 46 -3.15 -14.73 14.71
N GLY A 47 -3.71 -13.57 14.40
CA GLY A 47 -4.33 -13.25 13.12
C GLY A 47 -3.30 -12.77 12.08
N PRO A 48 -3.77 -12.45 10.86
CA PRO A 48 -2.94 -11.79 9.87
C PRO A 48 -2.36 -10.49 10.44
N ILE A 49 -1.13 -10.15 10.00
CA ILE A 49 -0.48 -8.89 10.40
C ILE A 49 -1.46 -7.73 10.15
N PRO A 50 -1.81 -6.95 11.17
CA PRO A 50 -2.72 -5.83 11.01
C PRO A 50 -2.08 -4.78 10.10
N ARG A 51 -2.77 -4.45 8.99
CA ARG A 51 -2.33 -3.47 7.98
C ARG A 51 -3.40 -2.41 7.78
N PRO A 52 -3.03 -1.16 7.48
CA PRO A 52 -4.00 -0.20 6.99
C PRO A 52 -4.49 -0.59 5.58
N VAL A 53 -5.70 -0.13 5.27
CA VAL A 53 -6.27 -0.13 3.92
C VAL A 53 -6.38 1.32 3.47
N PHE A 54 -6.07 1.58 2.22
CA PHE A 54 -6.17 2.91 1.65
C PHE A 54 -7.28 2.92 0.60
N GLU A 55 -8.27 3.77 0.78
CA GLU A 55 -9.36 3.96 -0.16
C GLU A 55 -9.18 5.28 -0.89
N VAL A 56 -9.27 5.25 -2.21
CA VAL A 56 -9.43 6.45 -3.01
C VAL A 56 -10.92 6.65 -3.25
N ARG A 57 -11.40 7.86 -2.96
CA ARG A 57 -12.79 8.23 -3.09
C ARG A 57 -12.96 9.48 -3.94
N ASP A 58 -14.05 9.56 -4.68
CA ASP A 58 -14.42 10.75 -5.45
C ASP A 58 -14.85 11.90 -4.51
N MET A 59 -14.54 13.13 -4.89
CA MET A 59 -14.92 14.36 -4.18
C MET A 59 -16.39 14.74 -4.39
N GLY A 60 -17.02 14.31 -5.48
CA GLY A 60 -18.40 14.64 -5.83
C GLY A 60 -19.46 13.86 -5.06
N GLY A 61 -19.18 12.61 -4.70
CA GLY A 61 -20.13 11.73 -4.01
C GLY A 61 -19.56 10.88 -2.87
N ASN A 62 -18.26 10.98 -2.59
CA ASN A 62 -17.54 10.09 -1.66
C ASN A 62 -17.65 8.59 -2.04
N GLU A 63 -17.89 8.32 -3.31
CA GLU A 63 -17.96 6.96 -3.87
C GLU A 63 -16.56 6.33 -3.87
N LEU A 64 -16.52 5.00 -3.63
CA LEU A 64 -15.27 4.26 -3.66
C LEU A 64 -14.80 4.07 -5.10
N VAL A 65 -13.58 4.52 -5.37
CA VAL A 65 -12.97 4.52 -6.70
C VAL A 65 -11.92 3.42 -6.81
N ALA A 66 -11.08 3.27 -5.80
CA ALA A 66 -10.07 2.23 -5.73
C ALA A 66 -9.72 1.90 -4.26
N GLU A 67 -9.19 0.70 -4.05
CA GLU A 67 -8.60 0.27 -2.78
C GLU A 67 -7.18 -0.21 -2.99
N PHE A 68 -6.30 0.17 -2.07
CA PHE A 68 -4.93 -0.30 -2.02
C PHE A 68 -4.64 -0.99 -0.69
N TYR A 69 -4.19 -2.24 -0.77
CA TYR A 69 -3.79 -3.04 0.38
C TYR A 69 -2.27 -3.16 0.41
N CYS A 70 -1.67 -2.99 1.59
CA CYS A 70 -0.21 -3.06 1.74
C CYS A 70 0.39 -4.43 1.38
N ASN A 71 -0.43 -5.47 1.23
CA ASN A 71 0.04 -6.81 0.85
C ASN A 71 0.20 -6.98 -0.68
N GLY A 72 -0.11 -5.97 -1.49
CA GLY A 72 -0.04 -6.01 -2.95
C GLY A 72 -1.37 -6.32 -3.65
N ASN A 73 -2.47 -6.49 -2.91
CA ASN A 73 -3.79 -6.56 -3.51
C ASN A 73 -4.31 -5.14 -3.76
N TYR A 74 -4.85 -4.88 -4.95
CA TYR A 74 -5.39 -3.59 -5.33
C TYR A 74 -6.70 -3.80 -6.08
N ASN A 75 -7.74 -3.06 -5.74
CA ASN A 75 -9.03 -3.13 -6.44
C ASN A 75 -9.32 -1.78 -7.10
N LEU A 76 -9.84 -1.82 -8.33
CA LEU A 76 -10.32 -0.66 -9.06
C LEU A 76 -11.83 -0.82 -9.28
N TYR A 77 -12.60 0.19 -8.93
CA TYR A 77 -14.07 0.16 -8.98
C TYR A 77 -14.66 1.12 -10.02
N GLN A 78 -13.92 2.16 -10.41
CA GLN A 78 -14.35 3.09 -11.45
C GLN A 78 -13.31 3.21 -12.57
N ASP A 79 -13.78 3.08 -13.81
CA ASP A 79 -12.91 3.04 -15.01
C ASP A 79 -12.24 4.38 -15.32
N ASP A 80 -12.82 5.50 -14.91
CA ASP A 80 -12.27 6.84 -15.10
C ASP A 80 -10.95 7.04 -14.35
N PHE A 81 -10.77 6.34 -13.22
CA PHE A 81 -9.55 6.36 -12.43
C PHE A 81 -8.46 5.42 -12.97
N ARG A 82 -8.77 4.57 -13.95
CA ARG A 82 -7.84 3.60 -14.54
C ARG A 82 -6.49 4.20 -14.96
N PRO A 83 -6.42 5.36 -15.64
CA PRO A 83 -5.14 5.94 -16.06
C PRO A 83 -4.25 6.36 -14.90
N ILE A 84 -4.84 6.71 -13.75
CA ILE A 84 -4.11 7.09 -12.53
C ILE A 84 -3.67 5.83 -11.80
N TYR A 85 -4.58 4.85 -11.70
CA TYR A 85 -4.29 3.54 -11.14
C TYR A 85 -3.10 2.87 -11.83
N ASP A 86 -3.06 2.88 -13.17
CA ASP A 86 -1.96 2.30 -13.96
C ASP A 86 -0.62 3.04 -13.77
N GLN A 87 -0.62 4.28 -13.26
CA GLN A 87 0.60 5.00 -12.86
C GLN A 87 0.99 4.74 -11.40
N MET A 88 0.00 4.62 -10.50
CA MET A 88 0.23 4.39 -9.08
C MET A 88 0.79 2.98 -8.82
N VAL A 89 0.19 1.95 -9.40
CA VAL A 89 0.53 0.54 -9.10
C VAL A 89 2.01 0.23 -9.33
N PRO A 90 2.64 0.60 -10.46
CA PRO A 90 4.07 0.35 -10.68
C PRO A 90 4.96 1.02 -9.62
N MET A 91 4.66 2.28 -9.24
CA MET A 91 5.43 3.00 -8.22
C MET A 91 5.32 2.32 -6.84
N ILE A 92 4.13 1.82 -6.50
CA ILE A 92 3.88 1.12 -5.23
C ILE A 92 4.61 -0.23 -5.21
N GLU A 93 4.54 -1.00 -6.31
CA GLU A 93 5.22 -2.30 -6.41
C GLU A 93 6.74 -2.15 -6.42
N GLU A 94 7.29 -1.14 -7.10
CA GLU A 94 8.73 -0.84 -7.06
C GLU A 94 9.19 -0.53 -5.64
N ALA A 95 8.41 0.23 -4.87
CA ALA A 95 8.72 0.51 -3.47
C ALA A 95 8.69 -0.75 -2.59
N GLY A 96 7.70 -1.62 -2.77
CA GLY A 96 7.65 -2.92 -2.11
C GLY A 96 8.89 -3.75 -2.43
N GLN A 97 9.22 -3.90 -3.71
CA GLN A 97 10.38 -4.67 -4.16
C GLN A 97 11.71 -4.11 -3.63
N ARG A 98 11.88 -2.78 -3.62
CA ARG A 98 13.08 -2.14 -3.05
C ARG A 98 13.24 -2.43 -1.56
N ALA A 99 12.16 -2.38 -0.78
CA ALA A 99 12.20 -2.69 0.64
C ALA A 99 12.57 -4.17 0.89
N TYR A 100 12.05 -5.08 0.07
CA TYR A 100 12.41 -6.50 0.11
C TYR A 100 13.90 -6.73 -0.17
N LEU A 101 14.43 -6.13 -1.25
CA LEU A 101 15.84 -6.27 -1.62
C LEU A 101 16.78 -5.69 -0.55
N HIS A 102 16.44 -4.53 -0.01
CA HIS A 102 17.20 -3.92 1.09
C HIS A 102 17.25 -4.84 2.32
N PHE A 103 16.13 -5.47 2.66
CA PHE A 103 16.09 -6.44 3.77
C PHE A 103 17.01 -7.63 3.51
N LEU A 104 17.00 -8.21 2.30
CA LEU A 104 17.87 -9.33 1.96
C LEU A 104 19.35 -8.97 2.04
N GLU A 105 19.73 -7.81 1.49
CA GLU A 105 21.11 -7.32 1.54
C GLU A 105 21.58 -7.13 2.99
N GLU A 106 20.76 -6.52 3.83
CA GLU A 106 21.09 -6.29 5.24
C GLU A 106 21.18 -7.61 6.03
N TYR A 107 20.28 -8.56 5.74
CA TYR A 107 20.31 -9.88 6.34
C TYR A 107 21.59 -10.65 6.00
N GLU A 108 22.00 -10.64 4.73
CA GLU A 108 23.25 -11.26 4.27
C GLU A 108 24.47 -10.63 4.92
N ARG A 109 24.51 -9.29 5.00
CA ARG A 109 25.59 -8.53 5.65
C ARG A 109 25.75 -8.93 7.12
N ARG A 110 24.64 -9.08 7.85
CA ARG A 110 24.65 -9.50 9.27
C ARG A 110 25.08 -10.95 9.47
N ARG A 111 24.88 -11.82 8.47
CA ARG A 111 25.30 -13.24 8.53
C ARG A 111 26.80 -13.42 8.28
N GLN A 112 27.43 -12.47 7.61
CA GLN A 112 28.87 -12.50 7.27
C GLN A 112 29.75 -11.74 8.29
N ALA A 113 29.14 -10.96 9.18
CA ALA A 113 29.80 -10.22 10.27
C ALA A 113 29.88 -11.06 11.55
#